data_AF-A0A7T5R4K9-F1
#
_entry.id   AF-A0A7T5R4K9-F1
#
_cell.length_a   1.000
_cell.length_b   1.000
_cell.length_c   1.000
_cell.angle_alpha   90.00
_cell.angle_beta   90.00
_cell.angle_gamma   90.00
#
_symmetry.space_group_name_H-M   'P 1'
#
loop_
_entity.id
_entity.type
_entity.pdbx_description
1 polymer ?
#
loop_
_entity_poly.entity_id
_entity_poly.type
_entity_poly.pdbx_seq_one_letter_code
_entity_poly.pdbx_strand_id
1 'polypeptide(L)'
;MNKDSAEEPTVQSSDKSSPQVEFSSQVTPIEKKKPEDRRDIPRGLRFKVMHRDHFKCILCGDNPPATPGLVLHIDHIVPWSKGGKTEIENLRTLCAACNLGRGNRYND
;
A
#
# COMPACT_ATOMS: atom_id res chain seq x y z
N MET A 1 -53.92 -17.14 -25.51
CA MET A 1 -54.35 -18.32 -24.73
C MET A 1 -53.26 -19.36 -24.76
N ASN A 2 -53.20 -20.18 -23.71
CA ASN A 2 -52.21 -21.22 -23.36
C ASN A 2 -51.02 -20.57 -22.62
N LYS A 3 -50.99 -20.46 -21.29
CA LYS A 3 -51.22 -21.44 -20.21
C LYS A 3 -50.40 -22.69 -20.48
N ASP A 4 -49.26 -22.83 -19.80
CA ASP A 4 -48.77 -24.10 -19.28
C ASP A 4 -47.74 -23.87 -18.18
N SER A 5 -47.99 -24.57 -17.08
CA SER A 5 -47.21 -24.64 -15.84
C SER A 5 -46.03 -25.61 -16.01
N ALA A 6 -44.93 -25.38 -15.30
CA ALA A 6 -43.94 -26.40 -14.95
C ALA A 6 -43.24 -25.91 -13.68
N GLU A 7 -43.71 -26.32 -12.51
CA GLU A 7 -43.17 -27.41 -11.67
C GLU A 7 -41.71 -27.20 -11.23
N GLU A 8 -41.56 -27.05 -9.90
CA GLU A 8 -40.30 -26.99 -9.17
C GLU A 8 -39.57 -28.33 -9.20
N PRO A 9 -38.25 -28.37 -9.45
CA PRO A 9 -37.47 -29.57 -9.20
C PRO A 9 -37.06 -29.64 -7.73
N THR A 10 -37.70 -30.58 -7.01
CA THR A 10 -37.21 -31.14 -5.76
C THR A 10 -35.90 -31.90 -6.02
N VAL A 11 -34.82 -31.56 -5.32
CA VAL A 11 -33.62 -32.42 -5.24
C VAL A 11 -33.36 -32.80 -3.79
N GLN A 12 -33.56 -34.08 -3.54
CA GLN A 12 -33.31 -34.77 -2.28
C GLN A 12 -31.81 -34.96 -2.03
N SER A 13 -31.51 -34.94 -0.73
CA SER A 13 -30.27 -35.23 -0.02
C SER A 13 -29.47 -36.44 -0.49
N SER A 14 -28.13 -36.35 -0.38
CA SER A 14 -27.33 -37.48 0.09
C SER A 14 -26.03 -37.02 0.75
N ASP A 15 -25.82 -37.55 1.95
CA ASP A 15 -24.70 -37.33 2.85
C ASP A 15 -23.32 -37.57 2.23
N LYS A 16 -22.40 -36.62 2.46
CA LYS A 16 -20.96 -36.90 2.53
C LYS A 16 -20.37 -36.15 3.71
N SER A 17 -20.09 -36.91 4.76
CA SER A 17 -19.37 -36.54 5.98
C SER A 17 -18.08 -35.78 5.65
N SER A 18 -18.09 -34.47 5.93
CA SER A 18 -16.88 -33.65 5.85
C SER A 18 -15.98 -33.93 7.06
N PRO A 19 -14.66 -34.06 6.86
CA PRO A 19 -13.71 -34.29 7.95
C PRO A 19 -13.71 -33.06 8.88
N GLN A 20 -13.88 -33.30 10.17
CA GLN A 20 -13.87 -32.28 11.21
C GLN A 20 -12.45 -31.73 11.33
N VAL A 21 -12.19 -30.58 10.70
CA VAL A 21 -10.96 -29.82 10.93
C VAL A 21 -11.08 -29.12 12.29
N GLU A 22 -10.35 -29.61 13.28
CA GLU A 22 -10.26 -28.97 14.59
C GLU A 22 -9.50 -27.63 14.46
N PHE A 23 -10.25 -26.54 14.40
CA PHE A 23 -9.71 -25.18 14.40
C PHE A 23 -9.21 -24.85 15.80
N SER A 24 -7.94 -25.14 16.06
CA SER A 24 -7.27 -24.78 17.32
C SER A 24 -7.29 -23.26 17.48
N SER A 25 -8.10 -22.79 18.44
CA SER A 25 -8.46 -21.39 18.69
C SER A 25 -7.36 -20.57 19.36
N GLN A 26 -6.09 -20.88 19.08
CA GLN A 26 -4.97 -20.13 19.65
C GLN A 26 -4.79 -18.81 18.90
N VAL A 27 -5.62 -17.83 19.28
CA VAL A 27 -5.50 -16.44 18.84
C VAL A 27 -4.29 -15.84 19.55
N THR A 28 -3.13 -15.81 18.89
CA THR A 28 -1.98 -15.04 19.38
C THR A 28 -2.34 -13.55 19.40
N PRO A 29 -2.02 -12.79 20.46
CA PRO A 29 -2.21 -11.34 20.46
C PRO A 29 -1.44 -10.73 19.29
N ILE A 30 -2.15 -10.11 18.33
CA ILE A 30 -1.51 -9.38 17.24
C ILE A 30 -0.95 -8.08 17.83
N GLU A 31 0.36 -8.04 18.10
CA GLU A 31 1.03 -6.81 18.51
C GLU A 31 0.82 -5.73 17.45
N LYS A 32 0.29 -4.57 17.87
CA LYS A 32 0.06 -3.44 16.97
C LYS A 32 1.41 -2.86 16.55
N LYS A 33 1.79 -3.03 15.28
CA LYS A 33 2.99 -2.39 14.71
C LYS A 33 2.96 -0.88 14.86
N LYS A 34 4.09 -0.29 15.23
CA LYS A 34 4.26 1.16 15.33
C LYS A 34 4.05 1.83 13.95
N PRO A 35 3.63 3.10 13.88
CA PRO A 35 3.40 3.78 12.61
C PRO A 35 4.59 3.76 11.66
N GLU A 36 5.81 3.92 12.18
CA GLU A 36 7.07 3.90 11.43
C GLU A 36 7.42 2.53 10.83
N ASP A 37 6.82 1.46 11.35
CA ASP A 37 6.95 0.08 10.89
C ASP A 37 5.93 -0.28 9.80
N ARG A 38 5.22 0.70 9.26
CA ARG A 38 4.30 0.54 8.14
C ARG A 38 4.92 1.09 6.86
N ARG A 39 4.74 0.39 5.75
CA ARG A 39 5.18 0.87 4.44
C ARG A 39 4.38 2.08 3.97
N ASP A 40 3.08 2.10 4.27
CA ASP A 40 2.19 3.18 3.88
C ASP A 40 2.50 4.46 4.64
N ILE A 41 2.74 5.52 3.88
CA ILE A 41 3.09 6.83 4.43
C ILE A 41 1.80 7.59 4.75
N PRO A 42 1.51 7.92 6.04
CA PRO A 42 0.30 8.65 6.40
C PRO A 42 0.20 10.00 5.68
N ARG A 43 -1.00 10.44 5.28
CA ARG A 43 -1.21 11.69 4.53
C ARG A 43 -0.56 12.92 5.20
N GLY A 44 -0.68 13.03 6.52
CA GLY A 44 -0.05 14.12 7.27
C GLY A 44 1.48 14.10 7.19
N LEU A 45 2.09 12.91 7.22
CA LEU A 45 3.54 12.76 7.05
C LEU A 45 3.95 13.09 5.61
N ARG A 46 3.17 12.65 4.60
CA ARG A 46 3.41 13.02 3.19
C ARG A 46 3.45 14.54 3.00
N PHE A 47 2.48 15.26 3.57
CA PHE A 47 2.45 16.72 3.51
C PHE A 47 3.67 17.35 4.20
N LYS A 48 4.03 16.88 5.41
CA LYS A 48 5.21 17.37 6.13
C LYS A 48 6.50 17.21 5.31
N VAL A 49 6.70 16.05 4.66
CA VAL A 49 7.86 15.79 3.79
C VAL A 49 7.85 16.76 2.59
N MET A 50 6.72 16.87 1.87
CA MET A 50 6.62 17.77 0.71
C MET A 50 6.84 19.23 1.10
N HIS A 51 6.30 19.68 2.23
CA HIS A 51 6.47 21.03 2.72
C HIS A 51 7.93 21.33 3.10
N ARG A 52 8.59 20.41 3.83
CA ARG A 52 10.03 20.50 4.15
C ARG A 52 10.87 20.63 2.87
N ASP A 53 10.52 19.86 1.85
CA ASP A 53 11.24 19.82 0.57
C ASP A 53 10.78 20.92 -0.40
N HIS A 54 10.05 21.94 0.08
CA HIS A 54 9.55 23.08 -0.69
C HIS A 54 8.75 22.71 -1.94
N PHE A 55 8.03 21.57 -1.90
CA PHE A 55 7.30 21.00 -3.02
C PHE A 55 8.16 20.87 -4.28
N LYS A 56 9.43 20.48 -4.10
CA LYS A 56 10.42 20.27 -5.15
C LYS A 56 11.00 18.86 -5.06
N CYS A 57 11.42 18.32 -6.19
CA CYS A 57 12.29 17.16 -6.20
C CYS A 57 13.63 17.54 -5.54
N ILE A 58 14.03 16.83 -4.48
CA ILE A 58 15.28 17.17 -3.79
C ILE A 58 16.54 16.81 -4.59
N LEU A 59 16.42 16.00 -5.64
CA LEU A 59 17.56 15.59 -6.48
C LEU A 59 17.80 16.54 -7.65
N CYS A 60 16.73 16.95 -8.36
CA CYS A 60 16.88 17.80 -9.55
C CYS A 60 16.33 19.23 -9.38
N GLY A 61 15.60 19.52 -8.30
CA GLY A 61 15.00 20.83 -8.05
C GLY A 61 13.69 21.13 -8.81
N ASP A 62 13.26 20.24 -9.71
CA ASP A 62 12.03 20.42 -10.50
C ASP A 62 10.75 20.42 -9.64
N ASN A 63 9.71 21.10 -10.10
CA ASN A 63 8.47 21.31 -9.37
C ASN A 63 7.25 21.55 -10.29
N PRO A 64 6.02 21.31 -9.80
CA PRO A 64 4.81 21.47 -10.61
C PRO A 64 4.57 22.87 -11.21
N PRO A 65 4.92 23.99 -10.54
CA PRO A 65 4.84 25.31 -11.16
C PRO A 65 5.77 25.51 -12.36
N ALA A 66 7.00 24.98 -12.30
CA ALA A 66 7.97 25.07 -13.40
C ALA A 66 7.65 24.08 -14.54
N THR A 67 7.12 22.90 -14.20
CA THR A 67 6.85 21.81 -15.14
C THR A 67 5.41 21.31 -14.95
N PRO A 68 4.44 21.83 -15.73
CA PRO A 68 3.05 21.39 -15.65
C PRO A 68 2.90 19.88 -15.87
N GLY A 69 2.13 19.22 -15.02
CA GLY A 69 1.92 17.77 -15.06
C GLY A 69 3.00 16.95 -14.35
N LEU A 70 4.06 17.57 -13.81
CA LEU A 70 5.05 16.89 -12.99
C LEU A 70 4.40 16.32 -11.71
N VAL A 71 4.59 15.02 -11.48
CA VAL A 71 4.13 14.35 -10.26
C VAL A 71 5.28 14.18 -9.27
N LEU A 72 5.05 14.61 -8.03
CA LEU A 72 5.96 14.40 -6.91
C LEU A 72 5.53 13.17 -6.09
N HIS A 73 6.50 12.34 -5.76
CA HIS A 73 6.36 11.13 -4.96
C HIS A 73 7.13 11.31 -3.66
N ILE A 74 6.66 10.65 -2.60
CA ILE A 74 7.44 10.46 -1.38
C ILE A 74 8.11 9.10 -1.46
N ASP A 75 9.40 9.08 -1.23
CA ASP A 75 10.22 7.89 -1.29
C ASP A 75 11.16 7.78 -0.09
N HIS A 76 11.50 6.56 0.30
CA HIS A 76 12.39 6.27 1.42
C HIS A 76 13.87 6.41 1.03
N ILE A 77 14.65 7.18 1.79
CA ILE A 77 16.10 7.35 1.60
C ILE A 77 16.80 6.01 1.74
N VAL A 78 16.60 5.33 2.88
CA VAL A 78 16.87 3.91 3.06
C VAL A 78 15.63 3.16 2.56
N PRO A 79 15.74 2.34 1.50
CA PRO A 79 14.59 1.65 0.94
C PRO A 79 13.85 0.82 1.99
N TRP A 80 12.51 0.81 1.90
CA TRP A 80 11.66 -0.03 2.77
C TRP A 80 12.10 -1.50 2.79
N SER A 81 12.46 -2.05 1.62
CA SER A 81 12.92 -3.43 1.47
C SER A 81 14.26 -3.73 2.17
N LYS A 82 14.97 -2.69 2.62
CA LYS A 82 16.23 -2.78 3.36
C LYS A 82 16.08 -2.32 4.82
N GLY A 83 14.85 -2.26 5.33
CA GLY A 83 14.56 -1.93 6.72
C GLY A 83 14.39 -0.44 7.03
N GLY A 84 14.32 0.42 6.00
CA GLY A 84 14.09 1.84 6.21
C GLY A 84 12.71 2.13 6.80
N LYS A 85 12.67 2.99 7.83
CA LYS A 85 11.45 3.36 8.55
C LYS A 85 10.64 4.42 7.82
N THR A 86 9.34 4.47 8.08
CA THR A 86 8.44 5.52 7.60
C THR A 86 8.42 6.68 8.59
N GLU A 87 9.48 7.47 8.57
CA GLU A 87 9.72 8.61 9.46
C GLU A 87 10.21 9.83 8.66
N ILE A 88 10.07 11.03 9.20
CA ILE A 88 10.30 12.27 8.44
C ILE A 88 11.74 12.34 7.92
N GLU A 89 12.71 11.86 8.70
CA GLU A 89 14.14 11.85 8.39
C GLU A 89 14.48 10.88 7.25
N ASN A 90 13.78 9.76 7.16
CA ASN A 90 14.04 8.74 6.14
C ASN A 90 13.16 8.90 4.89
N LEU A 91 12.32 9.93 4.81
CA LEU A 91 11.47 10.21 3.65
C LEU A 91 11.94 11.45 2.90
N ARG A 92 11.76 11.44 1.58
CA ARG A 92 12.08 12.57 0.70
C ARG A 92 11.13 12.70 -0.48
N THR A 93 11.05 13.90 -1.04
CA THR A 93 10.24 14.24 -2.20
C THR A 93 11.05 14.10 -3.49
N LEU A 94 10.61 13.25 -4.42
CA LEU A 94 11.22 13.08 -5.74
C LEU A 94 10.19 13.27 -6.87
N CYS A 95 10.62 13.76 -8.03
CA CYS A 95 9.81 13.64 -9.25
C CYS A 95 9.80 12.19 -9.76
N ALA A 96 8.82 11.85 -10.60
CA ALA A 96 8.69 10.51 -11.18
C ALA A 96 9.98 10.01 -11.87
N ALA A 97 10.65 10.86 -12.64
CA ALA A 97 11.89 10.51 -13.34
C ALA A 97 13.03 10.14 -12.38
N CYS A 98 13.30 10.99 -11.39
CA CYS A 98 14.31 10.72 -10.37
C CYS A 98 13.96 9.50 -9.50
N ASN A 99 12.67 9.31 -9.20
CA ASN A 99 12.20 8.18 -8.41
C ASN A 99 12.42 6.84 -9.14
N LEU A 100 12.04 6.78 -10.42
CA LEU A 100 12.26 5.62 -11.29
C LEU A 100 13.75 5.33 -11.50
N GLY A 101 14.56 6.37 -11.70
CA GLY A 101 16.01 6.22 -11.88
C GLY A 101 16.71 5.57 -10.69
N ARG A 102 16.25 5.85 -9.45
CA ARG A 102 16.86 5.28 -8.25
C ARG A 102 16.52 3.80 -8.03
N GLY A 103 15.24 3.45 -8.08
CA GLY A 103 14.78 2.12 -7.67
C GLY A 103 15.06 1.83 -6.18
N ASN A 104 15.52 0.61 -5.86
CA ASN A 104 15.82 0.18 -4.48
C ASN A 104 17.30 0.39 -4.06
N ARG A 105 18.03 1.24 -4.78
CA ARG A 105 19.44 1.56 -4.50
C ARG A 105 19.54 2.52 -3.32
N TYR A 106 20.68 2.49 -2.62
CA TYR A 106 21.01 3.54 -1.65
C TYR A 106 21.32 4.84 -2.40
N ASN A 107 21.42 5.94 -1.66
CA ASN A 107 22.05 7.15 -2.21
C ASN A 107 23.54 6.85 -2.37
N ASP A 108 23.93 6.47 -3.59
CA ASP A 108 25.32 6.55 -4.03
C ASP A 108 25.58 7.98 -4.54
#